data_AF-A0A1E3YLN3-F1
#
_entry.id   AF-A0A1E3YLN3-F1
#
_cell.length_a   1.000
_cell.length_b   1.000
_cell.length_c   1.000
_cell.angle_alpha   90.00
_cell.angle_beta   90.00
_cell.angle_gamma   90.00
#
_symmetry.space_group_name_H-M   'P 1'
#
loop_
_entity.id
_entity.type
_entity.pdbx_description
1 polymer ?
#
loop_
_entity_poly.entity_id
_entity_poly.type
_entity_poly.pdbx_seq_one_letter_code
_entity_poly.pdbx_strand_id
1 'polypeptide(L)'
;MLTVVLLLLTSLQAGPGPRTQAPAPDFFTSPFTLEEMAGTQAVVETTRGTIVMQLLPETAPNHVAHFITLAREGAYTGTIFHRVVPNGIIQGGDPFSADPARVAEYGSGGMRRLRAEGREVHHAAGAVTAVTFADEPDSAGSQFIICIGEQPAFDGLFTVFARVVDGMEVVQDIASAEASADGLPNERIAITGITIRDTPPDPFVDESVADLAAYRAILETTMGRIELDLLPDKAPVTVRRFLQMVAGGVYDGMLIHRVAANFVIQTGSPFYRQEPLRASQQRFVGNLPPEFTDTPNEPGIVSMARGDAPDSGSTSFFICIGACAPLTGQYTVFARVSGGQDVVDAIAKVPVEGEMPVTPIVLTRVYAERR
;
A
#
# COMPACT_ATOMS: atom_id res chain seq x y z
N MET A 1 22.59 19.64 1.59
CA MET A 1 22.03 20.43 0.47
C MET A 1 20.58 20.69 0.80
N LEU A 2 20.29 21.84 1.40
CA LEU A 2 18.99 22.17 1.99
C LEU A 2 18.58 23.53 1.42
N THR A 3 17.98 23.56 0.24
CA THR A 3 17.43 24.79 -0.37
C THR A 3 16.34 24.43 -1.36
N VAL A 4 15.22 23.88 -0.89
CA VAL A 4 13.99 23.75 -1.71
C VAL A 4 12.78 24.02 -0.84
N VAL A 5 12.66 25.24 -0.31
CA VAL A 5 11.36 25.82 0.05
C VAL A 5 11.47 27.31 -0.23
N LEU A 6 10.42 27.88 -0.84
CA LEU A 6 10.19 29.30 -1.13
C LEU A 6 10.73 29.85 -2.46
N LEU A 7 9.92 29.74 -3.51
CA LEU A 7 9.88 30.72 -4.60
C LEU A 7 8.50 31.39 -4.56
N LEU A 8 8.46 32.58 -3.94
CA LEU A 8 7.33 33.50 -4.02
C LEU A 8 7.62 34.55 -5.09
N LEU A 9 6.61 34.83 -5.89
CA LEU A 9 6.51 36.01 -6.74
C LEU A 9 6.80 37.27 -5.89
N THR A 10 7.85 38.00 -6.26
CA THR A 10 8.13 39.33 -5.73
C THR A 10 7.49 40.36 -6.65
N SER A 11 6.60 41.20 -6.10
CA SER A 11 6.22 42.47 -6.73
C SER A 11 6.05 43.56 -5.68
N LEU A 12 6.39 44.78 -6.09
CA LEU A 12 6.84 45.94 -5.33
C LEU A 12 5.98 46.44 -4.16
N GLN A 13 6.69 47.06 -3.20
CA GLN A 13 6.20 47.82 -2.05
C GLN A 13 5.28 49.00 -2.40
N ALA A 14 4.25 49.20 -1.57
CA ALA A 14 3.67 50.50 -1.23
C ALA A 14 3.29 50.50 0.28
N GLY A 15 3.56 51.62 0.97
CA GLY A 15 3.60 51.72 2.45
C GLY A 15 2.26 51.52 3.19
N PRO A 16 2.29 51.39 4.54
CA PRO A 16 1.11 51.03 5.31
C PRO A 16 0.24 52.25 5.60
N GLY A 17 -0.83 52.43 4.83
CA GLY A 17 -2.02 53.15 5.31
C GLY A 17 -2.81 52.25 6.28
N PRO A 18 -3.66 52.82 7.16
CA PRO A 18 -4.51 52.02 8.04
C PRO A 18 -5.44 51.16 7.19
N ARG A 19 -5.12 49.86 7.07
CA ARG A 19 -5.97 48.89 6.40
C ARG A 19 -7.17 48.66 7.31
N THR A 20 -8.33 49.11 6.86
CA THR A 20 -9.62 48.62 7.34
C THR A 20 -9.57 47.10 7.21
N GLN A 21 -9.64 46.38 8.33
CA GLN A 21 -9.60 44.91 8.34
C GLN A 21 -10.84 44.43 7.58
N ALA A 22 -10.64 43.85 6.40
CA ALA A 22 -11.71 43.17 5.69
C ALA A 22 -12.32 42.10 6.63
N PRO A 23 -13.64 41.87 6.60
CA PRO A 23 -14.25 40.80 7.39
C PRO A 23 -13.51 39.49 7.11
N ALA A 24 -13.21 38.74 8.17
CA ALA A 24 -12.52 37.47 8.04
C ALA A 24 -13.32 36.55 7.10
N PRO A 25 -12.68 35.85 6.16
CA PRO A 25 -13.39 34.91 5.29
C PRO A 25 -14.07 33.84 6.13
N ASP A 26 -15.29 33.44 5.73
CA ASP A 26 -15.98 32.31 6.32
C ASP A 26 -15.22 31.02 5.96
N PHE A 27 -14.39 30.57 6.90
CA PHE A 27 -13.67 29.32 6.79
C PHE A 27 -14.63 28.13 6.83
N PHE A 28 -14.33 27.10 6.03
CA PHE A 28 -15.08 25.86 6.03
C PHE A 28 -15.06 25.24 7.42
N THR A 29 -16.24 24.81 7.87
CA THR A 29 -16.43 24.05 9.11
C THR A 29 -17.05 22.71 8.74
N SER A 30 -16.51 21.63 9.30
CA SER A 30 -16.96 20.28 9.02
C SER A 30 -18.48 20.13 9.27
N PRO A 31 -19.25 19.64 8.29
CA PRO A 31 -20.61 19.18 8.52
C PRO A 31 -20.67 17.75 9.08
N PHE A 32 -19.54 17.04 9.13
CA PHE A 32 -19.43 15.65 9.60
C PHE A 32 -18.86 15.61 11.02
N THR A 33 -19.33 14.65 11.79
CA THR A 33 -18.75 14.25 13.08
C THR A 33 -17.44 13.48 12.87
N LEU A 34 -16.62 13.40 13.93
CA LEU A 34 -15.40 12.58 13.92
C LEU A 34 -15.71 11.10 13.67
N GLU A 35 -16.80 10.59 14.26
CA GLU A 35 -17.25 9.20 14.09
C GLU A 35 -17.61 8.88 12.64
N GLU A 36 -18.32 9.79 11.94
CA GLU A 36 -18.66 9.62 10.52
C GLU A 36 -17.43 9.61 9.60
N MET A 37 -16.32 10.21 10.01
CA MET A 37 -15.08 10.25 9.23
C MET A 37 -14.05 9.22 9.72
N ALA A 38 -14.25 8.60 10.87
CA ALA A 38 -13.31 7.67 11.47
C ALA A 38 -13.13 6.44 10.58
N GLY A 39 -11.88 6.00 10.40
CA GLY A 39 -11.58 4.83 9.58
C GLY A 39 -11.84 5.00 8.08
N THR A 40 -12.05 6.22 7.58
CA THR A 40 -12.25 6.46 6.14
C THR A 40 -10.94 6.52 5.38
N GLN A 41 -10.97 6.07 4.13
CA GLN A 41 -9.87 6.13 3.17
C GLN A 41 -10.30 6.86 1.91
N ALA A 42 -9.35 7.54 1.27
CA ALA A 42 -9.48 8.06 -0.08
C ALA A 42 -8.70 7.17 -1.04
N VAL A 43 -9.39 6.57 -2.00
CA VAL A 43 -8.79 5.85 -3.13
C VAL A 43 -8.64 6.84 -4.27
N VAL A 44 -7.40 7.29 -4.51
CA VAL A 44 -7.04 8.27 -5.53
C VAL A 44 -6.56 7.51 -6.76
N GLU A 45 -7.40 7.49 -7.79
CA GLU A 45 -7.06 6.89 -9.08
C GLU A 45 -6.35 7.94 -9.95
N THR A 46 -5.23 7.54 -10.55
CA THR A 46 -4.42 8.41 -11.40
C THR A 46 -4.08 7.71 -12.71
N THR A 47 -3.60 8.46 -13.69
CA THR A 47 -3.06 7.89 -14.95
C THR A 47 -1.82 7.02 -14.75
N ARG A 48 -1.21 7.04 -13.56
CA ARG A 48 0.03 6.31 -13.20
C ARG A 48 -0.22 5.16 -12.21
N GLY A 49 -1.46 4.95 -11.77
CA GLY A 49 -1.82 3.95 -10.77
C GLY A 49 -2.71 4.51 -9.66
N THR A 50 -2.93 3.70 -8.63
CA THR A 50 -3.82 4.05 -7.51
C THR A 50 -3.01 4.34 -6.24
N ILE A 51 -3.40 5.39 -5.51
CA ILE A 51 -2.86 5.73 -4.20
C ILE A 51 -4.00 5.65 -3.19
N VAL A 52 -3.82 4.93 -2.08
CA VAL A 52 -4.81 4.86 -1.00
C VAL A 52 -4.33 5.65 0.19
N MET A 53 -5.11 6.64 0.62
CA MET A 53 -4.79 7.51 1.75
C MET A 53 -5.75 7.22 2.92
N GLN A 54 -5.21 6.91 4.09
CA GLN A 54 -5.97 6.93 5.34
C GLN A 54 -6.19 8.37 5.78
N LEU A 55 -7.45 8.77 5.95
CA LEU A 55 -7.81 10.11 6.43
C LEU A 55 -7.69 10.17 7.97
N LEU A 56 -7.30 11.33 8.49
CA LEU A 56 -6.97 11.55 9.91
C LEU A 56 -7.87 12.65 10.53
N PRO A 57 -9.18 12.39 10.71
CA PRO A 57 -10.13 13.40 11.19
C PRO A 57 -9.83 13.87 12.62
N GLU A 58 -9.23 13.01 13.46
CA GLU A 58 -8.80 13.37 14.82
C GLU A 58 -7.70 14.45 14.85
N THR A 59 -6.90 14.51 13.78
CA THR A 59 -5.80 15.48 13.65
C THR A 59 -6.28 16.77 13.00
N ALA A 60 -7.08 16.65 11.93
CA ALA A 60 -7.48 17.78 11.09
C ALA A 60 -8.93 17.60 10.57
N PRO A 61 -9.95 17.77 11.44
CA PRO A 61 -11.33 17.45 11.10
C PRO A 61 -11.88 18.30 9.96
N ASN A 62 -11.57 19.60 9.91
CA ASN A 62 -12.07 20.47 8.84
C ASN A 62 -11.39 20.17 7.51
N HIS A 63 -10.09 19.85 7.50
CA HIS A 63 -9.38 19.43 6.29
C HIS A 63 -9.93 18.11 5.72
N VAL A 64 -10.11 17.10 6.58
CA VAL A 64 -10.67 15.81 6.15
C VAL A 64 -12.08 15.99 5.60
N ALA A 65 -12.93 16.73 6.30
CA ALA A 65 -14.30 17.00 5.86
C ALA A 65 -14.36 17.77 4.53
N HIS A 66 -13.50 18.77 4.35
CA HIS A 66 -13.40 19.54 3.11
C HIS A 66 -12.92 18.65 1.95
N PHE A 67 -11.88 17.83 2.18
CA PHE A 67 -11.39 16.88 1.19
C PHE A 67 -12.46 15.86 0.78
N ILE A 68 -13.18 15.28 1.73
CA ILE A 68 -14.30 14.34 1.48
C ILE A 68 -15.40 15.02 0.65
N THR A 69 -15.76 16.26 0.99
CA THR A 69 -16.78 17.03 0.26
C THR A 69 -16.38 17.21 -1.20
N LEU A 70 -15.17 17.72 -1.44
CA LEU A 70 -14.64 17.94 -2.80
C LEU A 70 -14.48 16.64 -3.60
N ALA A 71 -14.05 15.55 -2.95
CA ALA A 71 -13.95 14.24 -3.59
C ALA A 71 -15.32 13.73 -4.04
N ARG A 72 -16.34 13.82 -3.18
CA ARG A 72 -17.72 13.41 -3.49
C ARG A 72 -18.37 14.28 -4.58
N GLU A 73 -18.00 15.56 -4.65
CA GLU A 73 -18.43 16.48 -5.70
C GLU A 73 -17.65 16.31 -7.03
N GLY A 74 -16.63 15.45 -7.05
CA GLY A 74 -15.80 15.19 -8.22
C GLY A 74 -14.80 16.30 -8.55
N ALA A 75 -14.56 17.25 -7.65
CA ALA A 75 -13.74 18.44 -7.87
C ALA A 75 -12.26 18.16 -8.20
N TYR A 76 -11.76 16.97 -7.84
CA TYR A 76 -10.39 16.54 -8.14
C TYR A 76 -10.23 15.88 -9.52
N THR A 77 -11.32 15.47 -10.16
CA THR A 77 -11.28 14.76 -11.43
C THR A 77 -10.71 15.66 -12.53
N GLY A 78 -9.67 15.18 -13.21
CA GLY A 78 -8.97 15.92 -14.27
C GLY A 78 -7.89 16.88 -13.79
N THR A 79 -7.84 17.19 -12.49
CA THR A 79 -6.69 17.92 -11.91
C THR A 79 -5.42 17.08 -12.01
N ILE A 80 -4.25 17.72 -12.02
CA ILE A 80 -2.96 17.03 -12.16
C ILE A 80 -2.08 17.22 -10.93
N PHE A 81 -1.09 16.33 -10.80
CA PHE A 81 0.09 16.60 -9.97
C PHE A 81 0.96 17.64 -10.69
N HIS A 82 0.67 18.92 -10.48
CA HIS A 82 1.28 20.04 -11.21
C HIS A 82 2.67 20.40 -10.70
N ARG A 83 3.15 19.77 -9.63
CA ARG A 83 4.52 19.93 -9.14
C ARG A 83 5.05 18.64 -8.53
N VAL A 84 6.22 18.21 -8.98
CA VAL A 84 6.97 17.07 -8.48
C VAL A 84 8.38 17.49 -8.12
N VAL A 85 8.89 16.98 -7.01
CA VAL A 85 10.28 17.14 -6.58
C VAL A 85 10.81 15.75 -6.26
N PRO A 86 11.71 15.19 -7.08
CA PRO A 86 12.28 13.87 -6.83
C PRO A 86 12.85 13.75 -5.42
N ASN A 87 12.52 12.66 -4.72
CA ASN A 87 12.86 12.40 -3.31
C ASN A 87 12.32 13.44 -2.30
N GLY A 88 11.51 14.40 -2.74
CA GLY A 88 10.83 15.39 -1.91
C GLY A 88 9.34 15.10 -1.81
N ILE A 89 8.58 15.66 -2.75
CA ILE A 89 7.11 15.74 -2.70
C ILE A 89 6.48 15.59 -4.07
N ILE A 90 5.20 15.23 -4.08
CA ILE A 90 4.29 15.50 -5.20
C ILE A 90 3.14 16.39 -4.70
N GLN A 91 2.71 17.36 -5.51
CA GLN A 91 1.68 18.33 -5.15
C GLN A 91 0.55 18.31 -6.18
N GLY A 92 -0.69 18.19 -5.70
CA GLY A 92 -1.90 18.09 -6.50
C GLY A 92 -3.08 18.82 -5.88
N GLY A 93 -4.28 18.60 -6.46
CA GLY A 93 -5.53 19.16 -5.94
C GLY A 93 -5.80 20.62 -6.28
N ASP A 94 -5.06 21.20 -7.21
CA ASP A 94 -5.33 22.54 -7.73
C ASP A 94 -6.41 22.46 -8.83
N PRO A 95 -7.59 23.08 -8.67
CA PRO A 95 -8.64 23.08 -9.67
C PRO A 95 -8.22 23.72 -11.00
N PHE A 96 -7.28 24.68 -10.99
CA PHE A 96 -6.83 25.33 -12.23
C PHE A 96 -6.00 24.38 -13.09
N SER A 97 -5.35 23.39 -12.45
CA SER A 97 -4.55 22.37 -13.11
C SER A 97 -5.33 21.44 -14.05
N ALA A 98 -6.66 21.41 -13.95
CA ALA A 98 -7.52 20.67 -14.87
C ALA A 98 -7.52 21.26 -16.29
N ASP A 99 -7.28 22.56 -16.43
CA ASP A 99 -7.27 23.24 -17.73
C ASP A 99 -5.84 23.51 -18.22
N PRO A 100 -5.37 22.85 -19.30
CA PRO A 100 -4.03 23.08 -19.85
C PRO A 100 -3.80 24.51 -20.37
N ALA A 101 -4.86 25.32 -20.56
CA ALA A 101 -4.71 26.73 -20.93
C ALA A 101 -4.29 27.62 -19.75
N ARG A 102 -4.38 27.11 -18.51
CA ARG A 102 -4.19 27.90 -17.27
C ARG A 102 -2.86 27.60 -16.56
N VAL A 103 -1.86 27.10 -17.27
CA VAL A 103 -0.54 26.73 -16.72
C VAL A 103 0.08 27.83 -15.87
N ALA A 104 -0.07 29.10 -16.27
CA ALA A 104 0.45 30.25 -15.52
C ALA A 104 -0.22 30.47 -14.14
N GLU A 105 -1.37 29.84 -13.90
CA GLU A 105 -2.16 29.96 -12.66
C GLU A 105 -2.03 28.74 -11.76
N TYR A 106 -1.31 27.70 -12.19
CA TYR A 106 -1.17 26.47 -11.41
C TYR A 106 -0.53 26.76 -10.04
N GLY A 107 -1.02 26.06 -9.02
CA GLY A 107 -0.64 26.24 -7.62
C GLY A 107 -1.39 27.38 -6.90
N SER A 108 -2.23 28.15 -7.58
CA SER A 108 -2.98 29.27 -6.97
C SER A 108 -4.47 28.99 -6.71
N GLY A 109 -5.03 27.95 -7.32
CA GLY A 109 -6.46 27.65 -7.22
C GLY A 109 -6.85 26.96 -5.92
N GLY A 110 -8.13 27.13 -5.54
CA GLY A 110 -8.74 26.38 -4.44
C GLY A 110 -8.23 26.70 -3.04
N MET A 111 -7.55 27.83 -2.83
CA MET A 111 -6.94 28.25 -1.56
C MET A 111 -7.88 29.10 -0.68
N ARG A 112 -7.46 29.40 0.55
CA ARG A 112 -8.13 30.28 1.55
C ARG A 112 -9.53 29.82 1.95
N ARG A 113 -9.68 28.52 2.18
CA ARG A 113 -10.91 27.87 2.64
C ARG A 113 -10.82 27.33 4.06
N LEU A 114 -9.62 27.04 4.57
CA LEU A 114 -9.40 26.32 5.83
C LEU A 114 -8.42 27.06 6.76
N ARG A 115 -8.72 26.99 8.06
CA ARG A 115 -7.75 27.31 9.12
C ARG A 115 -6.78 26.16 9.31
N ALA A 116 -5.59 26.44 9.79
CA ALA A 116 -4.63 25.39 10.11
C ALA A 116 -5.09 24.53 11.30
N GLU A 117 -4.85 23.22 11.22
CA GLU A 117 -5.17 22.20 12.24
C GLU A 117 -3.96 21.29 12.50
N GLY A 118 -3.91 20.61 13.65
CA GLY A 118 -3.07 19.41 13.85
C GLY A 118 -1.58 19.52 13.50
N ARG A 119 -0.90 20.59 13.96
CA ARG A 119 0.49 20.92 13.56
C ARG A 119 1.60 20.17 14.28
N GLU A 120 1.27 19.34 15.26
CA GLU A 120 2.26 18.59 16.05
C GLU A 120 2.64 17.24 15.42
N VAL A 121 2.17 16.96 14.20
CA VAL A 121 2.42 15.70 13.49
C VAL A 121 3.70 15.79 12.66
N HIS A 122 4.55 14.78 12.83
CA HIS A 122 5.77 14.61 12.04
C HIS A 122 5.46 14.22 10.59
N HIS A 123 6.06 14.91 9.63
CA HIS A 123 5.93 14.61 8.20
C HIS A 123 6.84 13.45 7.79
N ALA A 124 6.47 12.23 8.17
CA ALA A 124 7.10 11.01 7.69
C ALA A 124 6.82 10.76 6.20
N ALA A 125 7.53 9.80 5.60
CA ALA A 125 7.21 9.30 4.27
C ALA A 125 5.72 8.88 4.17
N GLY A 126 5.04 9.31 3.12
CA GLY A 126 3.62 9.08 2.91
C GLY A 126 2.69 10.04 3.65
N ALA A 127 3.19 10.98 4.46
CA ALA A 127 2.33 12.02 5.05
C ALA A 127 1.68 12.87 3.94
N VAL A 128 0.38 13.17 4.11
CA VAL A 128 -0.39 14.02 3.19
C VAL A 128 -0.76 15.30 3.92
N THR A 129 -0.25 16.42 3.39
CA THR A 129 -0.27 17.70 4.08
C THR A 129 -0.92 18.80 3.24
N ALA A 130 -1.56 19.75 3.90
CA ALA A 130 -2.23 20.87 3.27
C ALA A 130 -1.21 21.88 2.71
N VAL A 131 -1.57 22.52 1.59
CA VAL A 131 -0.79 23.62 1.02
C VAL A 131 -1.29 24.94 1.59
N THR A 132 -0.38 25.83 2.00
CA THR A 132 -0.70 27.21 2.42
C THR A 132 0.20 28.21 1.71
N PHE A 133 -0.25 29.45 1.60
CA PHE A 133 0.66 30.54 1.24
C PHE A 133 1.64 30.81 2.39
N ALA A 134 2.81 31.32 2.03
CA ALA A 134 3.79 31.77 3.02
C ALA A 134 3.20 32.90 3.86
N ASP A 135 3.49 32.89 5.15
CA ASP A 135 3.01 33.86 6.15
C ASP A 135 1.47 33.92 6.32
N GLU A 136 0.70 33.11 5.60
CA GLU A 136 -0.76 32.96 5.75
C GLU A 136 -1.10 31.52 6.18
N PRO A 137 -0.93 31.15 7.47
CA PRO A 137 -1.19 29.79 7.96
C PRO A 137 -2.63 29.32 7.73
N ASP A 138 -3.60 30.24 7.80
CA ASP A 138 -5.03 29.96 7.57
C ASP A 138 -5.41 30.22 6.11
N SER A 139 -4.68 29.59 5.18
CA SER A 139 -4.91 29.75 3.73
C SER A 139 -5.06 28.43 2.98
N ALA A 140 -5.17 27.31 3.70
CA ALA A 140 -5.35 26.00 3.09
C ALA A 140 -6.67 25.87 2.34
N GLY A 141 -6.79 24.83 1.51
CA GLY A 141 -7.99 24.56 0.74
C GLY A 141 -7.96 23.20 0.05
N SER A 142 -8.15 23.14 -1.27
CA SER A 142 -8.24 21.86 -2.00
C SER A 142 -6.89 21.21 -2.29
N GLN A 143 -5.81 21.99 -2.34
CA GLN A 143 -4.47 21.51 -2.68
C GLN A 143 -3.82 20.72 -1.54
N PHE A 144 -3.08 19.69 -1.92
CA PHE A 144 -2.36 18.83 -0.99
C PHE A 144 -1.00 18.40 -1.55
N ILE A 145 -0.11 18.04 -0.63
CA ILE A 145 1.21 17.50 -0.88
C ILE A 145 1.27 16.08 -0.31
N ILE A 146 1.88 15.15 -1.04
CA ILE A 146 2.27 13.83 -0.53
C ILE A 146 3.79 13.81 -0.38
N CYS A 147 4.28 13.53 0.84
CA CYS A 147 5.70 13.39 1.13
C CYS A 147 6.23 12.04 0.64
N ILE A 148 7.31 12.04 -0.14
CA ILE A 148 7.94 10.80 -0.63
C ILE A 148 8.86 10.20 0.45
N GLY A 149 9.57 11.08 1.16
CA GLY A 149 10.43 10.78 2.30
C GLY A 149 10.11 11.70 3.48
N GLU A 150 10.91 11.61 4.55
CA GLU A 150 10.75 12.51 5.71
C GLU A 150 10.95 13.97 5.32
N GLN A 151 10.08 14.84 5.83
CA GLN A 151 10.14 16.30 5.65
C GLN A 151 10.12 17.03 7.00
N PRO A 152 11.18 16.91 7.85
CA PRO A 152 11.19 17.58 9.16
C PRO A 152 11.04 19.11 9.08
N ALA A 153 11.38 19.70 7.94
CA ALA A 153 11.21 21.14 7.69
C ALA A 153 9.73 21.57 7.60
N PHE A 154 8.78 20.64 7.48
CA PHE A 154 7.34 20.90 7.41
C PHE A 154 6.66 20.81 8.77
N ASP A 155 7.32 20.19 9.75
CA ASP A 155 6.77 19.98 11.09
C ASP A 155 6.44 21.31 11.77
N GLY A 156 5.28 21.39 12.42
CA GLY A 156 4.80 22.62 13.04
C GLY A 156 4.25 23.67 12.06
N LEU A 157 4.47 23.52 10.75
CA LEU A 157 4.09 24.53 9.74
C LEU A 157 2.82 24.14 9.01
N PHE A 158 2.73 22.89 8.54
CA PHE A 158 1.64 22.42 7.69
C PHE A 158 0.75 21.39 8.40
N THR A 159 -0.52 21.36 7.99
CA THR A 159 -1.52 20.45 8.56
C THR A 159 -1.46 19.11 7.84
N VAL A 160 -1.08 18.05 8.57
CA VAL A 160 -1.21 16.67 8.09
C VAL A 160 -2.65 16.21 8.32
N PHE A 161 -3.35 15.84 7.24
CA PHE A 161 -4.75 15.40 7.31
C PHE A 161 -4.99 13.99 6.78
N ALA A 162 -3.98 13.38 6.16
CA ALA A 162 -4.02 12.00 5.72
C ALA A 162 -2.61 11.38 5.68
N ARG A 163 -2.53 10.06 5.48
CA ARG A 163 -1.29 9.34 5.19
C ARG A 163 -1.52 8.27 4.13
N VAL A 164 -0.56 8.05 3.26
CA VAL A 164 -0.61 6.96 2.28
C VAL A 164 -0.47 5.62 3.01
N VAL A 165 -1.40 4.70 2.74
CA VAL A 165 -1.40 3.32 3.28
C VAL A 165 -1.21 2.26 2.19
N ASP A 166 -1.36 2.65 0.92
CA ASP A 166 -1.04 1.82 -0.25
C ASP A 166 -0.69 2.71 -1.46
N GLY A 167 0.15 2.22 -2.36
CA GLY A 167 0.55 2.95 -3.58
C GLY A 167 1.69 3.96 -3.39
N MET A 168 2.59 3.76 -2.41
CA MET A 168 3.79 4.61 -2.28
C MET A 168 4.74 4.48 -3.48
N GLU A 169 4.77 3.32 -4.13
CA GLU A 169 5.48 3.11 -5.39
C GLU A 169 4.90 3.95 -6.53
N VAL A 170 3.58 4.18 -6.53
CA VAL A 170 2.91 5.08 -7.49
C VAL A 170 3.29 6.53 -7.19
N VAL A 171 3.31 6.93 -5.92
CA VAL A 171 3.80 8.26 -5.50
C VAL A 171 5.24 8.49 -5.97
N GLN A 172 6.11 7.48 -5.83
CA GLN A 172 7.50 7.53 -6.29
C GLN A 172 7.62 7.58 -7.82
N ASP A 173 6.82 6.80 -8.55
CA ASP A 173 6.79 6.83 -10.02
C ASP A 173 6.38 8.22 -10.53
N ILE A 174 5.30 8.79 -9.98
CA ILE A 174 4.86 10.16 -10.30
C ILE A 174 5.96 11.17 -10.03
N ALA A 175 6.64 11.05 -8.89
CA ALA A 175 7.72 11.97 -8.53
C ALA A 175 8.97 11.86 -9.42
N SER A 176 9.16 10.72 -10.08
CA SER A 176 10.29 10.45 -10.96
C SER A 176 10.08 10.94 -12.39
N ALA A 177 8.86 11.39 -12.72
CA ALA A 177 8.53 11.90 -14.04
C ALA A 177 9.41 13.08 -14.44
N GLU A 178 9.81 13.14 -15.72
CA GLU A 178 10.56 14.27 -16.25
C GLU A 178 9.74 15.55 -16.11
N ALA A 179 10.36 16.57 -15.53
CA ALA A 179 9.70 17.83 -15.20
C ALA A 179 10.57 19.04 -15.58
N SER A 180 9.91 20.17 -15.76
CA SER A 180 10.55 21.48 -15.88
C SER A 180 11.33 21.87 -14.61
N ALA A 181 12.10 22.95 -14.68
CA ALA A 181 12.87 23.45 -13.54
C ALA A 181 12.01 23.81 -12.31
N ASP A 182 10.75 24.22 -12.53
CA ASP A 182 9.80 24.55 -11.46
C ASP A 182 9.06 23.31 -10.92
N GLY A 183 9.36 22.13 -11.46
CA GLY A 183 8.80 20.84 -11.04
C GLY A 183 7.50 20.46 -11.75
N LEU A 184 7.03 21.21 -12.75
CA LEU A 184 5.86 20.80 -13.54
C LEU A 184 6.22 19.61 -14.45
N PRO A 185 5.58 18.43 -14.32
CA PRO A 185 5.83 17.29 -15.21
C PRO A 185 5.54 17.62 -16.68
N ASN A 186 6.35 17.06 -17.57
CA ASN A 186 6.20 17.24 -19.02
C ASN A 186 4.92 16.57 -19.56
N GLU A 187 4.51 15.49 -18.90
CA GLU A 187 3.25 14.80 -19.15
C GLU A 187 2.18 15.15 -18.11
N ARG A 188 0.90 15.05 -18.50
CA ARG A 188 -0.21 15.33 -17.59
C ARG A 188 -0.53 14.10 -16.75
N ILE A 189 0.03 14.05 -15.55
CA ILE A 189 -0.29 13.03 -14.55
C ILE A 189 -1.58 13.43 -13.83
N ALA A 190 -2.72 12.94 -14.33
CA ALA A 190 -4.04 13.36 -13.89
C ALA A 190 -4.63 12.44 -12.83
N ILE A 191 -5.40 13.01 -11.90
CA ILE A 191 -6.32 12.29 -11.03
C ILE A 191 -7.58 12.00 -11.85
N THR A 192 -7.89 10.72 -12.05
CA THR A 192 -9.06 10.26 -12.80
C THR A 192 -10.31 10.13 -11.93
N GLY A 193 -10.13 10.02 -10.62
CA GLY A 193 -11.23 9.96 -9.65
C GLY A 193 -10.70 9.84 -8.23
N ILE A 194 -11.52 10.24 -7.26
CA ILE A 194 -11.28 9.97 -5.84
C ILE A 194 -12.54 9.36 -5.23
N THR A 195 -12.42 8.13 -4.74
CA THR A 195 -13.51 7.44 -4.02
C THR A 195 -13.22 7.47 -2.53
N ILE A 196 -14.18 7.98 -1.74
CA ILE A 196 -14.15 7.87 -0.28
C ILE A 196 -14.84 6.58 0.12
N ARG A 197 -14.16 5.74 0.90
CA ARG A 197 -14.67 4.46 1.42
C ARG A 197 -14.28 4.27 2.87
N ASP A 198 -14.95 3.36 3.56
CA ASP A 198 -14.46 2.85 4.83
C ASP A 198 -13.22 1.97 4.61
N THR A 199 -12.33 1.94 5.60
CA THR A 199 -11.20 1.00 5.61
C THR A 199 -11.77 -0.41 5.56
N PRO A 200 -11.42 -1.20 4.52
CA PRO A 200 -11.87 -2.58 4.46
C PRO A 200 -11.36 -3.35 5.69
N PRO A 201 -12.18 -4.21 6.31
CA PRO A 201 -11.69 -5.08 7.36
C PRO A 201 -10.62 -6.01 6.80
N ASP A 202 -9.72 -6.46 7.68
CA ASP A 202 -8.77 -7.47 7.29
C ASP A 202 -9.53 -8.74 6.87
N PRO A 203 -9.07 -9.42 5.80
CA PRO A 203 -9.71 -10.64 5.36
C PRO A 203 -9.48 -11.74 6.41
N PHE A 204 -10.40 -12.70 6.48
CA PHE A 204 -10.25 -13.88 7.32
C PHE A 204 -10.03 -13.59 8.82
N VAL A 205 -10.65 -12.56 9.41
CA VAL A 205 -10.45 -12.24 10.85
C VAL A 205 -11.33 -13.10 11.76
N ASP A 206 -12.60 -13.25 11.40
CA ASP A 206 -13.64 -13.80 12.29
C ASP A 206 -14.10 -15.21 11.89
N GLU A 207 -13.66 -15.70 10.74
CA GLU A 207 -14.05 -16.98 10.15
C GLU A 207 -13.75 -18.13 11.10
N SER A 208 -14.70 -19.02 11.35
CA SER A 208 -14.43 -20.21 12.17
C SER A 208 -13.49 -21.19 11.46
N VAL A 209 -12.97 -22.19 12.18
CA VAL A 209 -12.21 -23.29 11.56
C VAL A 209 -12.98 -23.96 10.42
N ALA A 210 -14.30 -24.12 10.58
CA ALA A 210 -15.17 -24.68 9.55
C ALA A 210 -15.30 -23.76 8.33
N ASP A 211 -15.37 -22.43 8.54
CA ASP A 211 -15.43 -21.46 7.45
C ASP A 211 -14.11 -21.42 6.67
N LEU A 212 -12.97 -21.43 7.36
CA LEU A 212 -11.64 -21.51 6.73
C LEU A 212 -11.50 -22.80 5.90
N ALA A 213 -12.08 -23.91 6.38
CA ALA A 213 -12.05 -25.18 5.67
C ALA A 213 -12.87 -25.15 4.38
N ALA A 214 -13.77 -24.18 4.17
CA ALA A 214 -14.50 -24.05 2.92
C ALA A 214 -13.62 -23.52 1.76
N TYR A 215 -12.41 -23.03 2.05
CA TYR A 215 -11.51 -22.46 1.04
C TYR A 215 -10.47 -23.47 0.56
N ARG A 216 -10.11 -23.37 -0.72
CA ARG A 216 -8.87 -23.90 -1.27
C ARG A 216 -8.00 -22.76 -1.77
N ALA A 217 -6.68 -22.94 -1.74
CA ALA A 217 -5.74 -21.98 -2.32
C ALA A 217 -5.22 -22.50 -3.66
N ILE A 218 -5.12 -21.60 -4.64
CA ILE A 218 -4.68 -21.88 -5.99
C ILE A 218 -3.37 -21.15 -6.22
N LEU A 219 -2.34 -21.88 -6.59
CA LEU A 219 -1.04 -21.35 -6.99
C LEU A 219 -0.95 -21.48 -8.51
N GLU A 220 -1.12 -20.37 -9.23
CA GLU A 220 -0.78 -20.30 -10.65
C GLU A 220 0.71 -20.07 -10.79
N THR A 221 1.39 -20.97 -11.50
CA THR A 221 2.82 -20.89 -11.74
C THR A 221 3.13 -20.84 -13.22
N THR A 222 4.35 -20.41 -13.57
CA THR A 222 4.85 -20.51 -14.96
C THR A 222 4.93 -21.94 -15.50
N MET A 223 4.76 -22.96 -14.67
CA MET A 223 4.71 -24.38 -15.06
C MET A 223 3.31 -25.00 -14.98
N GLY A 224 2.31 -24.26 -14.52
CA GLY A 224 0.94 -24.76 -14.37
C GLY A 224 0.32 -24.45 -13.00
N ARG A 225 -0.91 -24.92 -12.82
CA ARG A 225 -1.73 -24.69 -11.62
C ARG A 225 -1.49 -25.79 -10.59
N ILE A 226 -1.33 -25.40 -9.32
CA ILE A 226 -1.34 -26.30 -8.15
C ILE A 226 -2.49 -25.88 -7.23
N GLU A 227 -3.28 -26.84 -6.76
CA GLU A 227 -4.38 -26.59 -5.83
C GLU A 227 -4.05 -27.16 -4.44
N LEU A 228 -4.31 -26.38 -3.40
CA LEU A 228 -4.07 -26.73 -2.01
C LEU A 228 -5.38 -26.76 -1.22
N ASP A 229 -5.69 -27.91 -0.65
CA ASP A 229 -6.70 -28.04 0.38
C ASP A 229 -6.09 -27.66 1.73
N LEU A 230 -6.67 -26.67 2.39
CA LEU A 230 -6.19 -26.13 3.66
C LEU A 230 -6.65 -27.01 4.83
N LEU A 231 -5.84 -27.07 5.89
CA LEU A 231 -6.05 -27.92 7.07
C LEU A 231 -6.21 -27.07 8.36
N PRO A 232 -7.26 -26.23 8.46
CA PRO A 232 -7.44 -25.36 9.63
C PRO A 232 -7.81 -26.12 10.90
N ASP A 233 -8.18 -27.39 10.81
CA ASP A 233 -8.34 -28.27 11.98
C ASP A 233 -6.99 -28.67 12.60
N LYS A 234 -5.90 -28.59 11.83
CA LYS A 234 -4.53 -28.87 12.28
C LYS A 234 -3.78 -27.60 12.66
N ALA A 235 -3.93 -26.54 11.87
CA ALA A 235 -3.16 -25.32 11.99
C ALA A 235 -4.03 -24.07 11.73
N PRO A 236 -5.05 -23.79 12.57
CA PRO A 236 -6.00 -22.70 12.35
C PRO A 236 -5.35 -21.31 12.21
N VAL A 237 -4.32 -21.01 13.01
CA VAL A 237 -3.65 -19.70 12.98
C VAL A 237 -2.82 -19.56 11.71
N THR A 238 -2.08 -20.61 11.33
CA THR A 238 -1.28 -20.65 10.11
C THR A 238 -2.15 -20.56 8.86
N VAL A 239 -3.25 -21.32 8.80
CA VAL A 239 -4.19 -21.27 7.66
C VAL A 239 -4.81 -19.88 7.52
N ARG A 240 -5.27 -19.29 8.62
CA ARG A 240 -5.83 -17.93 8.61
C ARG A 240 -4.81 -16.92 8.07
N ARG A 241 -3.58 -16.95 8.60
CA ARG A 241 -2.55 -16.01 8.16
C ARG A 241 -2.13 -16.24 6.72
N PHE A 242 -2.03 -17.50 6.30
CA PHE A 242 -1.77 -17.85 4.90
C PHE A 242 -2.84 -17.25 3.98
N LEU A 243 -4.13 -17.42 4.31
CA LEU A 243 -5.24 -16.83 3.56
C LEU A 243 -5.23 -15.30 3.55
N GLN A 244 -4.85 -14.65 4.65
CA GLN A 244 -4.65 -13.20 4.71
C GLN A 244 -3.55 -12.73 3.75
N MET A 245 -2.41 -13.43 3.75
CA MET A 245 -1.30 -13.14 2.85
C MET A 245 -1.68 -13.39 1.37
N VAL A 246 -2.45 -14.44 1.10
CA VAL A 246 -3.01 -14.71 -0.23
C VAL A 246 -3.95 -13.59 -0.68
N ALA A 247 -4.90 -13.18 0.17
CA ALA A 247 -5.81 -12.06 -0.15
C ALA A 247 -5.09 -10.72 -0.31
N GLY A 248 -3.99 -10.51 0.42
CA GLY A 248 -3.10 -9.35 0.25
C GLY A 248 -2.15 -9.44 -0.94
N GLY A 249 -2.16 -10.52 -1.72
CA GLY A 249 -1.25 -10.72 -2.86
C GLY A 249 0.23 -10.85 -2.47
N VAL A 250 0.53 -11.25 -1.22
CA VAL A 250 1.91 -11.36 -0.70
C VAL A 250 2.75 -12.32 -1.54
N TYR A 251 2.13 -13.40 -2.02
CA TYR A 251 2.80 -14.49 -2.75
C TYR A 251 2.98 -14.24 -4.25
N ASP A 252 2.31 -13.24 -4.81
CA ASP A 252 2.37 -12.94 -6.25
C ASP A 252 3.79 -12.49 -6.62
N GLY A 253 4.32 -13.05 -7.70
CA GLY A 253 5.68 -12.78 -8.19
C GLY A 253 6.81 -13.45 -7.39
N MET A 254 6.49 -14.24 -6.35
CA MET A 254 7.49 -15.02 -5.63
C MET A 254 7.97 -16.23 -6.45
N LEU A 255 9.21 -16.65 -6.22
CA LEU A 255 9.84 -17.78 -6.90
C LEU A 255 9.71 -19.07 -6.09
N ILE A 256 9.66 -20.19 -6.80
CA ILE A 256 10.15 -21.46 -6.26
C ILE A 256 11.68 -21.34 -6.20
N HIS A 257 12.19 -21.15 -4.99
CA HIS A 257 13.61 -20.85 -4.75
C HIS A 257 14.40 -22.08 -4.29
N ARG A 258 13.73 -23.21 -4.10
CA ARG A 258 14.38 -24.47 -3.74
C ARG A 258 13.62 -25.67 -4.29
N VAL A 259 14.33 -26.56 -4.97
CA VAL A 259 13.88 -27.87 -5.41
C VAL A 259 14.94 -28.88 -4.97
N ALA A 260 14.68 -29.54 -3.86
CA ALA A 260 15.52 -30.59 -3.29
C ALA A 260 15.00 -31.95 -3.76
N ALA A 261 15.79 -32.63 -4.62
CA ALA A 261 15.39 -33.89 -5.23
C ALA A 261 14.98 -34.94 -4.18
N ASN A 262 13.82 -35.57 -4.40
CA ASN A 262 13.23 -36.57 -3.49
C ASN A 262 13.03 -36.08 -2.05
N PHE A 263 12.89 -34.77 -1.86
CA PHE A 263 12.66 -34.17 -0.54
C PHE A 263 11.57 -33.10 -0.60
N VAL A 264 11.88 -31.85 -0.98
CA VAL A 264 10.92 -30.74 -0.92
C VAL A 264 11.02 -29.79 -2.11
N ILE A 265 9.89 -29.16 -2.45
CA ILE A 265 9.83 -27.93 -3.24
C ILE A 265 9.47 -26.79 -2.29
N GLN A 266 10.27 -25.73 -2.25
CA GLN A 266 10.06 -24.60 -1.32
C GLN A 266 9.82 -23.29 -2.07
N THR A 267 8.85 -22.52 -1.56
CA THR A 267 8.48 -21.20 -2.08
C THR A 267 8.06 -20.26 -0.94
N GLY A 268 7.48 -19.11 -1.27
CA GLY A 268 6.90 -18.18 -0.31
C GLY A 268 7.90 -17.29 0.42
N SER A 269 9.15 -17.18 -0.05
CA SER A 269 10.14 -16.32 0.59
C SER A 269 10.19 -14.94 -0.08
N PRO A 270 10.01 -13.83 0.66
CA PRO A 270 10.04 -12.48 0.11
C PRO A 270 11.43 -12.05 -0.37
N PHE A 271 12.49 -12.82 -0.09
CA PHE A 271 13.81 -12.59 -0.66
C PHE A 271 13.89 -13.00 -2.14
N TYR A 272 13.00 -13.90 -2.59
CA TYR A 272 12.99 -14.43 -3.94
C TYR A 272 11.71 -14.00 -4.66
N ARG A 273 11.61 -12.70 -4.97
CA ARG A 273 10.51 -12.10 -5.74
C ARG A 273 11.03 -10.99 -6.65
N GLN A 274 10.25 -10.66 -7.69
CA GLN A 274 10.66 -9.70 -8.72
C GLN A 274 10.62 -8.24 -8.24
N GLU A 275 9.55 -7.87 -7.54
CA GLU A 275 9.35 -6.54 -6.96
C GLU A 275 9.33 -6.65 -5.44
N PRO A 276 9.79 -5.67 -4.64
CA PRO A 276 9.64 -5.73 -3.18
C PRO A 276 8.17 -5.80 -2.72
N LEU A 277 7.95 -6.25 -1.48
CA LEU A 277 6.63 -6.14 -0.84
C LEU A 277 6.21 -4.67 -0.72
N ARG A 278 4.97 -4.36 -1.06
CA ARG A 278 4.36 -3.05 -0.75
C ARG A 278 3.99 -3.00 0.72
N ALA A 279 3.79 -1.80 1.28
CA ALA A 279 3.39 -1.62 2.68
C ALA A 279 2.06 -2.36 3.01
N SER A 280 1.10 -2.31 2.08
CA SER A 280 -0.18 -3.03 2.16
C SER A 280 -0.04 -4.55 2.20
N GLN A 281 1.03 -5.10 1.64
CA GLN A 281 1.36 -6.53 1.68
C GLN A 281 2.16 -6.88 2.94
N GLN A 282 3.16 -6.04 3.26
CA GLN A 282 4.08 -6.21 4.38
C GLN A 282 3.35 -6.29 5.74
N ARG A 283 2.24 -5.59 5.91
CA ARG A 283 1.43 -5.64 7.15
C ARG A 283 0.89 -7.03 7.49
N PHE A 284 0.75 -7.93 6.51
CA PHE A 284 0.33 -9.32 6.77
C PHE A 284 1.52 -10.21 7.15
N VAL A 285 2.75 -9.81 6.82
CA VAL A 285 3.96 -10.62 7.04
C VAL A 285 4.42 -10.49 8.48
N GLY A 286 4.57 -11.64 9.14
CA GLY A 286 5.11 -11.73 10.49
C GLY A 286 5.33 -13.18 10.90
N ASN A 287 5.97 -13.37 12.05
CA ASN A 287 6.21 -14.69 12.62
C ASN A 287 4.89 -15.34 13.09
N LEU A 288 4.83 -16.66 12.99
CA LEU A 288 3.71 -17.50 13.34
C LEU A 288 4.04 -18.37 14.55
N PRO A 289 3.10 -18.52 15.51
CA PRO A 289 3.27 -19.53 16.54
C PRO A 289 3.30 -20.94 15.91
N PRO A 290 4.09 -21.89 16.44
CA PRO A 290 4.09 -23.25 15.95
C PRO A 290 2.77 -23.95 16.26
N GLU A 291 2.23 -24.68 15.28
CA GLU A 291 1.05 -25.54 15.42
C GLU A 291 1.46 -26.97 15.02
N PHE A 292 2.48 -27.49 15.70
CA PHE A 292 3.03 -28.82 15.41
C PHE A 292 2.03 -29.92 15.78
N THR A 293 1.86 -30.88 14.87
CA THR A 293 0.99 -32.05 15.06
C THR A 293 1.68 -33.32 14.58
N ASP A 294 1.10 -34.48 14.90
CA ASP A 294 1.56 -35.79 14.41
C ASP A 294 1.12 -36.07 12.95
N THR A 295 0.60 -35.07 12.23
CA THR A 295 0.25 -35.20 10.82
C THR A 295 1.50 -35.55 10.01
N PRO A 296 1.56 -36.72 9.35
CA PRO A 296 2.78 -37.15 8.65
C PRO A 296 3.15 -36.19 7.52
N ASN A 297 4.44 -35.86 7.41
CA ASN A 297 4.97 -35.17 6.23
C ASN A 297 5.26 -36.20 5.12
N GLU A 298 4.21 -36.61 4.42
CA GLU A 298 4.25 -37.51 3.26
C GLU A 298 4.15 -36.72 1.93
N PRO A 299 4.45 -37.33 0.77
CA PRO A 299 4.34 -36.65 -0.52
C PRO A 299 2.98 -35.97 -0.73
N GLY A 300 3.00 -34.70 -1.14
CA GLY A 300 1.83 -33.84 -1.30
C GLY A 300 1.46 -33.00 -0.06
N ILE A 301 2.07 -33.24 1.11
CA ILE A 301 1.82 -32.42 2.31
C ILE A 301 2.56 -31.09 2.23
N VAL A 302 1.89 -30.02 2.66
CA VAL A 302 2.42 -28.66 2.68
C VAL A 302 2.62 -28.19 4.12
N SER A 303 3.85 -27.77 4.41
CA SER A 303 4.26 -27.38 5.75
C SER A 303 4.97 -26.02 5.73
N MET A 304 4.74 -25.24 6.78
CA MET A 304 5.38 -23.94 6.96
C MET A 304 6.87 -24.13 7.24
N ALA A 305 7.73 -23.51 6.45
CA ALA A 305 9.17 -23.48 6.69
C ALA A 305 9.48 -22.55 7.87
N ARG A 306 10.55 -22.86 8.61
CA ARG A 306 11.02 -22.08 9.75
C ARG A 306 12.53 -22.19 9.90
N GLY A 307 13.14 -21.27 10.63
CA GLY A 307 14.48 -21.42 11.16
C GLY A 307 14.50 -22.24 12.45
N ASP A 308 15.59 -22.13 13.21
CA ASP A 308 15.81 -22.95 14.42
C ASP A 308 14.76 -22.71 15.50
N ALA A 309 14.33 -21.45 15.68
CA ALA A 309 13.30 -21.10 16.64
C ALA A 309 11.93 -21.66 16.20
N PRO A 310 11.15 -22.33 17.09
CA PRO A 310 9.87 -22.92 16.74
C PRO A 310 8.85 -21.94 16.13
N ASP A 311 8.86 -20.69 16.58
CA ASP A 311 7.97 -19.59 16.17
C ASP A 311 8.58 -18.68 15.10
N SER A 312 9.59 -19.15 14.35
CA SER A 312 10.21 -18.39 13.25
C SER A 312 9.58 -18.61 11.88
N GLY A 313 8.54 -19.44 11.79
CA GLY A 313 7.78 -19.60 10.55
C GLY A 313 7.06 -18.30 10.20
N SER A 314 6.99 -17.97 8.91
CA SER A 314 6.35 -16.72 8.46
C SER A 314 5.63 -16.91 7.13
N THR A 315 6.31 -16.62 6.01
CA THR A 315 5.71 -16.69 4.67
C THR A 315 6.11 -17.95 3.92
N SER A 316 7.32 -18.46 4.17
CA SER A 316 7.93 -19.53 3.37
C SER A 316 7.35 -20.90 3.74
N PHE A 317 7.00 -21.70 2.75
CA PHE A 317 6.48 -23.05 2.95
C PHE A 317 7.04 -24.02 1.91
N PHE A 318 6.92 -25.31 2.19
CA PHE A 318 7.36 -26.36 1.29
C PHE A 318 6.28 -27.42 1.05
N ILE A 319 6.32 -28.00 -0.15
CA ILE A 319 5.56 -29.18 -0.55
C ILE A 319 6.51 -30.39 -0.44
N CYS A 320 6.11 -31.39 0.32
CA CYS A 320 6.82 -32.66 0.42
C CYS A 320 6.70 -33.43 -0.90
N ILE A 321 7.81 -33.91 -1.46
CA ILE A 321 7.85 -34.71 -2.71
C ILE A 321 8.60 -36.03 -2.54
N GLY A 322 9.01 -36.39 -1.33
CA GLY A 322 9.75 -37.62 -1.05
C GLY A 322 10.00 -37.86 0.43
N ALA A 323 11.27 -37.98 0.83
CA ALA A 323 11.71 -38.43 2.15
C ALA A 323 11.53 -37.38 3.27
N CYS A 324 10.30 -36.91 3.49
CA CYS A 324 9.97 -35.87 4.46
C CYS A 324 9.50 -36.39 5.82
N ALA A 325 9.39 -37.71 6.01
CA ALA A 325 8.93 -38.31 7.27
C ALA A 325 9.64 -37.78 8.52
N PRO A 326 10.98 -37.53 8.52
CA PRO A 326 11.67 -36.94 9.68
C PRO A 326 11.17 -35.54 10.08
N LEU A 327 10.49 -34.81 9.20
CA LEU A 327 9.95 -33.46 9.47
C LEU A 327 8.64 -33.49 10.28
N THR A 328 8.01 -34.66 10.42
CA THR A 328 6.77 -34.84 11.19
C THR A 328 6.95 -34.40 12.64
N GLY A 329 5.98 -33.64 13.17
CA GLY A 329 6.05 -33.07 14.52
C GLY A 329 7.02 -31.90 14.69
N GLN A 330 7.77 -31.52 13.65
CA GLN A 330 8.77 -30.43 13.71
C GLN A 330 8.39 -29.18 12.90
N TYR A 331 7.40 -29.31 12.02
CA TYR A 331 6.92 -28.23 11.14
C TYR A 331 5.39 -28.21 11.16
N THR A 332 4.81 -27.01 11.05
CA THR A 332 3.36 -26.84 11.01
C THR A 332 2.82 -27.29 9.66
N VAL A 333 2.12 -28.43 9.62
CA VAL A 333 1.36 -28.89 8.46
C VAL A 333 0.06 -28.07 8.38
N PHE A 334 -0.14 -27.35 7.28
CA PHE A 334 -1.29 -26.45 7.13
C PHE A 334 -2.10 -26.65 5.85
N ALA A 335 -1.58 -27.42 4.88
CA ALA A 335 -2.31 -27.73 3.67
C ALA A 335 -1.83 -29.05 3.05
N ARG A 336 -2.53 -29.51 2.02
CA ARG A 336 -2.12 -30.61 1.15
C ARG A 336 -2.42 -30.29 -0.30
N VAL A 337 -1.61 -30.79 -1.22
CA VAL A 337 -1.90 -30.75 -2.65
C VAL A 337 -3.17 -31.57 -2.91
N SER A 338 -4.18 -30.94 -3.49
CA SER A 338 -5.45 -31.56 -3.90
C SER A 338 -5.62 -31.59 -5.43
N GLY A 339 -4.84 -30.81 -6.17
CA GLY A 339 -4.81 -30.78 -7.63
C GLY A 339 -3.47 -30.28 -8.18
N GLY A 340 -3.13 -30.65 -9.41
CA GLY A 340 -1.87 -30.24 -10.06
C GLY A 340 -0.65 -31.06 -9.63
N GLN A 341 -0.83 -32.33 -9.24
CA GLN A 341 0.30 -33.20 -8.86
C GLN A 341 1.28 -33.42 -10.01
N ASP A 342 0.80 -33.45 -11.25
CA ASP A 342 1.64 -33.51 -12.46
C ASP A 342 2.54 -32.28 -12.61
N VAL A 343 2.05 -31.09 -12.22
CA VAL A 343 2.83 -29.85 -12.17
C VAL A 343 3.89 -29.92 -11.07
N VAL A 344 3.52 -30.38 -9.87
CA VAL A 344 4.46 -30.61 -8.75
C VAL A 344 5.58 -31.57 -9.18
N ASP A 345 5.23 -32.68 -9.83
CA ASP A 345 6.18 -33.69 -10.31
C ASP A 345 7.07 -33.17 -11.45
N ALA A 346 6.56 -32.25 -12.28
CA ALA A 346 7.34 -31.59 -13.32
C ALA A 346 8.35 -30.61 -12.72
N ILE A 347 7.93 -29.80 -11.74
CA ILE A 347 8.80 -28.88 -11.00
C ILE A 347 9.91 -29.66 -10.29
N ALA A 348 9.59 -30.80 -9.68
CA ALA A 348 10.57 -31.64 -8.98
C ALA A 348 11.73 -32.16 -9.87
N LYS A 349 11.58 -32.11 -11.20
CA LYS A 349 12.54 -32.64 -12.18
C LYS A 349 13.29 -31.56 -12.96
N VAL A 350 13.04 -30.28 -12.68
CA VAL A 350 13.72 -29.20 -13.40
C VAL A 350 15.22 -29.21 -13.12
N PRO A 351 16.05 -28.75 -14.08
CA PRO A 351 17.46 -28.51 -13.81
C PRO A 351 17.64 -27.48 -12.70
N VAL A 352 18.55 -27.77 -11.77
CA VAL A 352 18.89 -26.90 -10.65
C VAL A 352 20.39 -26.62 -10.60
N GLU A 353 20.75 -25.44 -10.13
CA GLU A 353 22.10 -25.12 -9.66
C GLU A 353 22.08 -25.14 -8.12
N GLY A 354 22.73 -26.16 -7.54
CA GLY A 354 22.51 -26.52 -6.13
C GLY A 354 21.09 -27.06 -5.95
N GLU A 355 20.22 -26.29 -5.32
CA GLU A 355 18.78 -26.58 -5.21
C GLU A 355 17.93 -25.46 -5.84
N MET A 356 18.54 -24.42 -6.44
CA MET A 356 17.81 -23.33 -7.09
C MET A 356 17.48 -23.71 -8.55
N PRO A 357 16.22 -23.60 -9.02
CA PRO A 357 15.89 -23.82 -10.43
C PRO A 357 16.71 -22.91 -11.36
N VAL A 358 17.28 -23.50 -12.43
CA VAL A 358 18.05 -22.74 -13.44
C VAL A 358 17.15 -21.79 -14.22
N THR A 359 15.95 -22.25 -14.58
CA THR A 359 14.89 -21.39 -15.13
C THR A 359 13.96 -20.98 -14.00
N PRO A 360 13.77 -19.67 -13.74
CA PRO A 360 12.89 -19.20 -12.69
C PRO A 360 11.46 -19.72 -12.85
N ILE A 361 10.92 -20.31 -11.79
CA ILE A 361 9.51 -20.71 -11.71
C ILE A 361 8.81 -19.71 -10.79
N VAL A 362 7.87 -18.96 -11.35
CA VAL A 362 7.21 -17.83 -10.66
C VAL A 362 5.80 -18.24 -10.28
N LEU A 363 5.38 -17.89 -9.06
CA LEU A 363 3.96 -17.84 -8.69
C LEU A 363 3.36 -16.60 -9.36
N THR A 364 2.75 -16.76 -10.53
CA THR A 364 2.19 -15.63 -11.30
C THR A 364 0.98 -15.04 -10.60
N ARG A 365 0.24 -15.86 -9.86
CA ARG A 365 -0.87 -15.45 -9.02
C ARG A 365 -1.17 -16.51 -7.96
N VAL A 366 -1.47 -16.08 -6.74
CA VAL A 366 -2.01 -16.95 -5.70
C VAL A 366 -3.32 -16.37 -5.19
N TYR A 367 -4.39 -17.17 -5.19
CA TYR A 367 -5.70 -16.74 -4.70
C TYR A 367 -6.40 -17.87 -3.96
N ALA A 368 -7.39 -17.50 -3.15
CA ALA A 368 -8.26 -18.45 -2.47
C ALA A 368 -9.67 -18.38 -3.06
N GLU A 369 -10.32 -19.52 -3.19
CA GLU A 369 -11.71 -19.61 -3.61
C GLU A 369 -12.48 -20.60 -2.72
N ARG A 370 -13.78 -20.35 -2.56
CA ARG A 370 -14.66 -21.29 -1.84
C ARG A 370 -14.96 -22.50 -2.71
N ARG A 371 -14.99 -23.67 -2.08
CA ARG A 371 -15.32 -24.96 -2.70
C ARG A 371 -16.82 -25.17 -2.86
#